data_AF-A0A9N8L7N1-F1
#
_entry.id   AF-A0A9N8L7N1-F1
#
_cell.length_a   1.000
_cell.length_b   1.000
_cell.length_c   1.000
_cell.angle_alpha   90.00
_cell.angle_beta   90.00
_cell.angle_gamma   90.00
#
_symmetry.space_group_name_H-M   'P 1'
#
loop_
_entity.id
_entity.type
_entity.pdbx_description
1 polymer ?
#
loop_
_entity_poly.entity_id
_entity_poly.type
_entity_poly.pdbx_seq_one_letter_code
_entity_poly.pdbx_strand_id
1 'polypeptide(L)'
;MSSAKFAKIDAEYADQLETLTESQKAVLGLPYHPLDPTLIRAKNRVRRIINKFNMPVEPVDPPEGATIEDMLSGDFYGAERKGLLRELFGITDDEWAIPIIEPPFQCDYGYNVKWEKNAWWYANFGLVLLDVAEIKIGSGVLFGPNCQLFGGTHSVSLVERDAMRGRALPISIEDDCWIGGGVTVMAGVTIGQGCTIGAGSVVTKDIPAFSIAVGSPARILRSLTDEEIGEKRKATRAQTGWVEDVAAAIHDQTQA
;
A
#
# COMPACT_ATOMS: atom_id res chain seq x y z
N MET A 1 -9.71 -16.78 10.10
CA MET A 1 -8.25 -16.74 10.34
C MET A 1 -7.83 -15.64 11.31
N SER A 2 -8.44 -14.45 11.26
CA SER A 2 -8.10 -13.32 12.13
C SER A 2 -8.36 -13.56 13.64
N SER A 3 -9.37 -14.36 14.01
CA SER A 3 -9.72 -14.59 15.42
C SER A 3 -8.59 -15.18 16.28
N ALA A 4 -7.75 -16.09 15.75
CA ALA A 4 -6.61 -16.62 16.50
C ALA A 4 -5.49 -15.57 16.68
N LYS A 5 -5.27 -14.72 15.67
CA LYS A 5 -4.32 -13.61 15.75
C LYS A 5 -4.76 -12.60 16.82
N PHE A 6 -6.03 -12.22 16.83
CA PHE A 6 -6.59 -11.32 17.85
C PHE A 6 -6.55 -11.90 19.26
N ALA A 7 -6.86 -13.19 19.44
CA ALA A 7 -6.78 -13.82 20.75
C ALA A 7 -5.35 -13.78 21.33
N LYS A 8 -4.33 -13.94 20.48
CA LYS A 8 -2.92 -13.80 20.90
C LYS A 8 -2.60 -12.36 21.31
N ILE A 9 -3.02 -11.37 20.52
CA ILE A 9 -2.85 -9.94 20.82
C ILE A 9 -3.55 -9.57 22.13
N ASP A 10 -4.80 -10.00 22.31
CA ASP A 10 -5.58 -9.72 23.52
C ASP A 10 -4.89 -10.27 24.78
N ALA A 11 -4.28 -11.46 24.69
CA ALA A 11 -3.51 -12.04 25.78
C ALA A 11 -2.19 -11.29 26.03
N GLU A 12 -1.50 -10.84 24.98
CA GLU A 12 -0.21 -10.14 25.07
C GLU A 12 -0.34 -8.76 25.74
N TYR A 13 -1.44 -8.05 25.49
CA TYR A 13 -1.66 -6.68 25.99
C TYR A 13 -2.77 -6.57 27.04
N ALA A 14 -3.19 -7.68 27.66
CA ALA A 14 -4.30 -7.72 28.60
C ALA A 14 -4.16 -6.67 29.73
N ASP A 15 -2.95 -6.50 30.27
CA ASP A 15 -2.66 -5.60 31.39
C ASP A 15 -2.46 -4.12 30.97
N GLN A 16 -2.50 -3.82 29.67
CA GLN A 16 -2.22 -2.49 29.12
C GLN A 16 -3.46 -1.84 28.49
N LEU A 17 -4.58 -2.55 28.39
CA LEU A 17 -5.74 -2.09 27.62
C LEU A 17 -6.30 -0.74 28.13
N GLU A 18 -6.26 -0.48 29.43
CA GLU A 18 -6.80 0.76 30.01
C GLU A 18 -5.85 1.95 29.88
N THR A 19 -4.54 1.71 29.69
CA THR A 19 -3.53 2.79 29.61
C THR A 19 -3.27 3.24 28.18
N LEU A 20 -3.63 2.42 27.20
CA LEU A 20 -3.46 2.74 25.78
C LEU A 20 -4.56 3.67 25.27
N THR A 21 -4.17 4.63 24.45
CA THR A 21 -5.09 5.42 23.63
C THR A 21 -5.76 4.57 22.56
N GLU A 22 -6.90 5.02 22.02
CA GLU A 22 -7.60 4.31 20.95
C GLU A 22 -6.75 4.17 19.67
N SER A 23 -5.88 5.14 19.38
CA SER A 23 -4.92 5.05 18.28
C SER A 23 -3.87 3.95 18.50
N GLN A 24 -3.35 3.82 19.72
CA GLN A 24 -2.40 2.75 20.04
C GLN A 24 -3.08 1.38 19.98
N LYS A 25 -4.31 1.26 20.51
CA LYS A 25 -5.10 0.03 20.40
C LYS A 25 -5.32 -0.38 18.95
N ALA A 26 -5.69 0.57 18.09
CA ALA A 26 -5.93 0.34 16.67
C ALA A 26 -4.70 -0.25 15.97
N VAL A 27 -3.52 0.36 16.13
CA VAL A 27 -2.28 -0.10 15.48
C VAL A 27 -1.81 -1.45 16.03
N LEU A 28 -2.03 -1.72 17.32
CA LEU A 28 -1.69 -3.00 17.95
C LEU A 28 -2.68 -4.14 17.61
N GLY A 29 -3.81 -3.83 16.97
CA GLY A 29 -4.87 -4.81 16.68
C GLY A 29 -5.77 -5.15 17.88
N LEU A 30 -5.69 -4.38 18.96
CA LEU A 30 -6.61 -4.45 20.09
C LEU A 30 -7.99 -3.88 19.72
N PRO A 31 -9.06 -4.21 20.46
CA PRO A 31 -10.35 -3.57 20.24
C PRO A 31 -10.21 -2.08 20.50
N TYR A 32 -10.59 -1.26 19.52
CA TYR A 32 -10.58 0.20 19.63
C TYR A 32 -11.92 0.79 19.20
N HIS A 33 -12.22 2.00 19.66
CA HIS A 33 -13.42 2.74 19.30
C HIS A 33 -13.13 3.68 18.12
N PRO A 34 -13.61 3.40 16.89
CA PRO A 34 -13.27 4.16 15.69
C PRO A 34 -13.85 5.57 15.69
N LEU A 35 -14.79 5.88 16.59
CA LEU A 35 -15.35 7.22 16.78
C LEU A 35 -14.63 8.04 17.84
N ASP A 36 -13.50 7.56 18.37
CA ASP A 36 -12.65 8.38 19.24
C ASP A 36 -12.35 9.75 18.59
N PRO A 37 -12.53 10.87 19.30
CA PRO A 37 -12.34 12.21 18.73
C PRO A 37 -10.95 12.44 18.10
N THR A 38 -9.90 11.80 18.62
CA THR A 38 -8.54 11.90 18.06
C THR A 38 -8.46 11.18 16.72
N LEU A 39 -9.02 9.97 16.64
CA LEU A 39 -9.12 9.23 15.38
C LEU A 39 -9.99 9.95 14.34
N ILE A 40 -11.13 10.52 14.74
CA ILE A 40 -12.00 11.30 13.85
C ILE A 40 -11.28 12.55 13.32
N ARG A 41 -10.55 13.28 14.18
CA ARG A 41 -9.73 14.42 13.73
C ARG A 41 -8.67 13.98 12.70
N ALA A 42 -8.02 12.85 12.94
CA ALA A 42 -7.03 12.31 12.01
C ALA A 42 -7.65 11.92 10.66
N LYS A 43 -8.80 11.22 10.64
CA LYS A 43 -9.53 10.91 9.39
C LYS A 43 -9.99 12.16 8.66
N ASN A 44 -10.46 13.18 9.39
CA ASN A 44 -10.91 14.42 8.78
C ASN A 44 -9.76 15.25 8.18
N ARG A 45 -8.55 15.19 8.77
CA ARG A 45 -7.33 15.73 8.14
C ARG A 45 -7.10 15.08 6.78
N VAL A 46 -7.08 13.74 6.73
CA VAL A 46 -6.87 12.95 5.51
C VAL A 46 -7.91 13.25 4.45
N ARG A 47 -9.19 13.25 4.81
CA ARG A 47 -10.29 13.56 3.88
C ARG A 47 -10.13 14.92 3.21
N ARG A 48 -9.65 15.95 3.93
CA ARG A 48 -9.40 17.27 3.32
C ARG A 48 -8.29 17.22 2.27
N ILE A 49 -7.21 16.48 2.55
CA ILE A 49 -6.08 16.33 1.63
C ILE A 49 -6.51 15.52 0.39
N ILE A 50 -7.15 14.36 0.61
CA ILE A 50 -7.59 13.48 -0.47
C ILE A 50 -8.66 14.13 -1.35
N ASN A 51 -9.57 14.92 -0.77
CA ASN A 51 -10.55 15.66 -1.56
C ASN A 51 -9.88 16.60 -2.56
N LYS A 52 -8.79 17.27 -2.16
CA LYS A 52 -8.00 18.10 -3.08
C LYS A 52 -7.25 17.25 -4.10
N PHE A 53 -6.62 16.16 -3.66
CA PHE A 53 -5.86 15.27 -4.53
C PHE A 53 -6.73 14.62 -5.63
N ASN A 54 -7.98 14.29 -5.32
CA ASN A 54 -8.92 13.69 -6.25
C ASN A 54 -9.68 14.71 -7.11
N MET A 55 -9.50 16.02 -6.89
CA MET A 55 -10.11 17.02 -7.76
C MET A 55 -9.47 16.96 -9.14
N PRO A 56 -10.27 17.05 -10.23
CA PRO A 56 -9.72 17.18 -11.55
C PRO A 56 -8.92 18.49 -11.62
N VAL A 57 -7.64 18.37 -11.89
CA VAL A 57 -6.73 19.47 -12.24
C VAL A 57 -6.41 19.33 -13.73
N GLU A 58 -6.25 20.45 -14.42
CA GLU A 58 -5.89 20.42 -15.84
C GLU A 58 -4.53 19.71 -15.98
N PRO A 59 -4.44 18.62 -16.76
CA PRO A 59 -3.17 17.95 -17.02
C PRO A 59 -2.18 18.91 -17.68
N VAL A 60 -0.90 18.75 -17.40
CA VAL A 60 0.16 19.53 -18.04
C VAL A 60 0.91 18.60 -18.99
N ASP A 61 0.86 18.92 -20.28
CA ASP A 61 1.63 18.18 -21.27
C ASP A 61 3.13 18.28 -20.96
N PRO A 62 3.89 17.18 -21.13
CA PRO A 62 5.34 17.22 -21.13
C PRO A 62 5.89 18.30 -22.07
N PRO A 63 6.95 19.03 -21.69
CA PRO A 63 7.61 19.94 -22.60
C PRO A 63 8.18 19.20 -23.81
N GLU A 64 8.29 19.89 -24.95
CA GLU A 64 8.91 19.32 -26.14
C GLU A 64 10.35 18.88 -25.85
N GLY A 65 10.70 17.65 -26.23
CA GLY A 65 12.01 17.05 -25.94
C GLY A 65 12.14 16.39 -24.57
N ALA A 66 11.07 16.32 -23.76
CA ALA A 66 11.08 15.57 -22.51
C ALA A 66 11.44 14.09 -22.71
N THR A 67 12.23 13.57 -21.79
CA THR A 67 12.70 12.18 -21.75
C THR A 67 11.79 11.31 -20.91
N ILE A 68 11.99 9.98 -20.96
CA ILE A 68 11.27 9.07 -20.05
C ILE A 68 11.67 9.33 -18.60
N GLU A 69 12.93 9.68 -18.33
CA GLU A 69 13.40 10.08 -16.99
C GLU A 69 12.64 11.32 -16.46
N ASP A 70 12.35 12.29 -17.33
CA ASP A 70 11.50 13.42 -16.96
C ASP A 70 10.09 12.96 -16.59
N MET A 71 9.53 11.95 -17.29
CA MET A 71 8.20 11.40 -16.99
C MET A 71 8.12 10.73 -15.62
N LEU A 72 9.21 10.08 -15.21
CA LEU A 72 9.29 9.38 -13.93
C LEU A 72 9.46 10.35 -12.74
N SER A 73 10.03 11.53 -13.00
CA SER A 73 10.39 12.51 -11.98
C SER A 73 9.52 13.78 -11.97
N GLY A 74 8.70 14.02 -12.99
CA GLY A 74 7.83 15.20 -13.10
C GLY A 74 6.47 15.05 -12.41
N ASP A 75 5.71 16.14 -12.35
CA ASP A 75 4.33 16.19 -11.80
C ASP A 75 3.35 16.64 -12.89
N PHE A 76 3.27 15.85 -13.97
CA PHE A 76 2.46 16.15 -15.17
C PHE A 76 0.95 16.04 -14.95
N TYR A 77 0.56 15.50 -13.80
CA TYR A 77 -0.83 15.32 -13.41
C TYR A 77 -1.34 16.44 -12.48
N GLY A 78 -0.52 17.48 -12.22
CA GLY A 78 -0.89 18.71 -11.53
C GLY A 78 0.11 19.13 -10.45
N ALA A 79 0.63 20.37 -10.53
CA ALA A 79 1.79 20.88 -9.78
C ALA A 79 1.75 20.79 -8.23
N GLU A 80 0.60 20.48 -7.63
CA GLU A 80 0.43 20.38 -6.17
C GLU A 80 0.38 18.94 -5.65
N ARG A 81 0.33 17.93 -6.52
CA ARG A 81 0.04 16.53 -6.11
C ARG A 81 1.12 15.96 -5.24
N LYS A 82 2.39 16.16 -5.60
CA LYS A 82 3.51 15.72 -4.76
C LYS A 82 3.48 16.35 -3.36
N GLY A 83 3.11 17.62 -3.27
CA GLY A 83 2.93 18.32 -2.00
C GLY A 83 1.82 17.70 -1.15
N LEU A 84 0.67 17.41 -1.75
CA LEU A 84 -0.46 16.76 -1.08
C LEU A 84 -0.11 15.34 -0.60
N LEU A 85 0.60 14.55 -1.42
CA LEU A 85 1.03 13.20 -1.03
C LEU A 85 2.08 13.24 0.10
N ARG A 86 3.03 14.20 0.07
CA ARG A 86 3.96 14.42 1.18
C ARG A 86 3.22 14.74 2.47
N GLU A 87 2.27 15.67 2.43
CA GLU A 87 1.44 15.98 3.59
C GLU A 87 0.66 14.74 4.04
N LEU A 88 -0.01 14.04 3.13
CA LEU A 88 -0.86 12.89 3.42
C LEU A 88 -0.11 11.80 4.19
N PHE A 89 1.06 11.39 3.68
CA PHE A 89 1.88 10.32 4.25
C PHE A 89 2.82 10.80 5.36
N GLY A 90 2.90 12.10 5.61
CA GLY A 90 3.77 12.68 6.64
C GLY A 90 5.26 12.63 6.27
N ILE A 91 5.57 12.81 5.00
CA ILE A 91 6.94 12.85 4.47
C ILE A 91 7.52 14.23 4.75
N THR A 92 8.58 14.30 5.55
CA THR A 92 9.25 15.55 5.94
C THR A 92 10.55 15.83 5.20
N ASP A 93 11.13 14.81 4.57
CA ASP A 93 12.46 14.88 3.96
C ASP A 93 12.36 14.89 2.44
N ASP A 94 13.24 15.66 1.79
CA ASP A 94 13.27 15.80 0.33
C ASP A 94 13.78 14.53 -0.39
N GLU A 95 14.36 13.57 0.35
CA GLU A 95 15.00 12.36 -0.17
C GLU A 95 14.06 11.14 -0.27
N TRP A 96 12.77 11.27 0.05
CA TRP A 96 11.82 10.16 -0.09
C TRP A 96 11.22 10.15 -1.50
N ALA A 97 11.38 9.02 -2.20
CA ALA A 97 10.65 8.77 -3.43
C ALA A 97 9.13 8.81 -3.13
N ILE A 98 8.44 9.77 -3.74
CA ILE A 98 6.99 9.93 -3.61
C ILE A 98 6.35 8.90 -4.54
N PRO A 99 5.40 8.09 -4.06
CA PRO A 99 4.72 7.12 -4.90
C PRO A 99 3.91 7.81 -6.00
N ILE A 100 3.82 7.14 -7.15
CA ILE A 100 2.99 7.60 -8.26
C ILE A 100 1.62 6.97 -8.08
N ILE A 101 0.63 7.78 -7.73
CA ILE A 101 -0.73 7.33 -7.46
C ILE A 101 -1.68 8.09 -8.37
N GLU A 102 -2.47 7.37 -9.14
CA GLU A 102 -3.51 7.93 -9.99
C GLU A 102 -4.79 8.24 -9.19
N PRO A 103 -5.48 9.37 -9.43
CA PRO A 103 -6.73 9.67 -8.74
C PRO A 103 -7.92 8.97 -9.44
N PRO A 104 -8.96 8.51 -8.73
CA PRO A 104 -9.18 8.74 -7.33
C PRO A 104 -8.37 7.77 -6.45
N PHE A 105 -7.91 8.27 -5.31
CA PHE A 105 -7.25 7.51 -4.24
C PHE A 105 -8.02 7.68 -2.93
N GLN A 106 -8.01 6.66 -2.06
CA GLN A 106 -8.55 6.76 -0.71
C GLN A 106 -7.70 6.06 0.35
N CYS A 107 -7.59 6.66 1.54
CA CYS A 107 -7.07 6.01 2.74
C CYS A 107 -7.72 6.55 4.03
N ASP A 108 -7.48 5.87 5.16
CA ASP A 108 -8.03 6.25 6.46
C ASP A 108 -7.17 7.33 7.15
N TYR A 109 -5.87 7.10 7.26
CA TYR A 109 -4.95 7.88 8.09
C TYR A 109 -3.74 8.44 7.33
N GLY A 110 -3.33 7.79 6.24
CA GLY A 110 -2.16 8.13 5.44
C GLY A 110 -0.84 7.78 6.14
N TYR A 111 -0.66 8.27 7.37
CA TYR A 111 0.58 8.10 8.13
C TYR A 111 0.93 6.65 8.53
N ASN A 112 0.02 5.69 8.33
CA ASN A 112 0.27 4.27 8.56
C ASN A 112 0.69 3.51 7.29
N VAL A 113 0.70 4.17 6.13
CA VAL A 113 1.28 3.62 4.90
C VAL A 113 2.80 3.85 4.94
N LYS A 114 3.57 2.78 4.80
CA LYS A 114 5.04 2.79 4.98
C LYS A 114 5.75 2.12 3.80
N TRP A 115 6.91 2.66 3.46
CA TRP A 115 7.86 2.07 2.52
C TRP A 115 9.27 2.48 2.92
N GLU A 116 10.28 1.82 2.36
CA GLU A 116 11.68 2.12 2.67
C GLU A 116 12.14 3.40 1.97
N LYS A 117 13.19 4.03 2.50
CA LYS A 117 13.79 5.21 1.86
C LYS A 117 14.23 4.85 0.43
N ASN A 118 13.96 5.73 -0.52
CA ASN A 118 14.16 5.53 -1.97
C ASN A 118 13.31 4.42 -2.61
N ALA A 119 12.44 3.73 -1.87
CA ALA A 119 11.51 2.79 -2.48
C ALA A 119 10.43 3.54 -3.28
N TRP A 120 10.13 3.04 -4.47
CA TRP A 120 9.10 3.58 -5.36
C TRP A 120 8.00 2.54 -5.55
N TRP A 121 6.79 2.99 -5.81
CA TRP A 121 5.69 2.13 -6.21
C TRP A 121 4.67 2.94 -7.00
N TYR A 122 3.92 2.24 -7.84
CA TYR A 122 2.91 2.83 -8.71
C TYR A 122 1.54 2.24 -8.42
N ALA A 123 0.52 3.09 -8.41
CA ALA A 123 -0.86 2.66 -8.33
C ALA A 123 -1.72 3.33 -9.39
N ASN A 124 -2.41 2.49 -10.16
CA ASN A 124 -3.43 2.93 -11.10
C ASN A 124 -4.70 3.41 -10.36
N PHE A 125 -5.70 3.88 -11.11
CA PHE A 125 -6.89 4.55 -10.59
C PHE A 125 -7.64 3.71 -9.54
N GLY A 126 -8.19 4.36 -8.52
CA GLY A 126 -9.14 3.74 -7.59
C GLY A 126 -8.51 2.93 -6.46
N LEU A 127 -7.23 3.16 -6.12
CA LEU A 127 -6.60 2.51 -4.97
C LEU A 127 -7.28 2.90 -3.65
N VAL A 128 -7.56 1.91 -2.81
CA VAL A 128 -8.09 2.10 -1.44
C VAL A 128 -7.19 1.41 -0.41
N LEU A 129 -6.71 2.17 0.56
CA LEU A 129 -5.87 1.69 1.66
C LEU A 129 -6.54 1.97 3.02
N LEU A 130 -7.16 0.97 3.64
CA LEU A 130 -7.69 1.12 5.01
C LEU A 130 -6.57 0.89 6.03
N ASP A 131 -5.70 1.89 6.16
CA ASP A 131 -4.47 1.89 6.96
C ASP A 131 -4.70 2.15 8.45
N VAL A 132 -5.69 1.47 9.06
CA VAL A 132 -5.90 1.52 10.52
C VAL A 132 -4.68 0.96 11.28
N ALA A 133 -4.14 -0.14 10.77
CA ALA A 133 -2.82 -0.66 11.12
C ALA A 133 -1.86 -0.44 9.94
N GLU A 134 -0.58 -0.69 10.16
CA GLU A 134 0.46 -0.45 9.16
C GLU A 134 0.17 -1.19 7.84
N ILE A 135 0.31 -0.47 6.73
CA ILE A 135 0.37 -1.06 5.38
C ILE A 135 1.77 -0.79 4.84
N LYS A 136 2.63 -1.82 4.84
CA LYS A 136 3.98 -1.74 4.29
C LYS A 136 3.96 -2.13 2.81
N ILE A 137 4.49 -1.27 1.95
CA ILE A 137 4.60 -1.48 0.50
C ILE A 137 6.09 -1.45 0.14
N GLY A 138 6.56 -2.49 -0.54
CA GLY A 138 7.92 -2.63 -1.02
C GLY A 138 8.23 -1.77 -2.24
N SER A 139 9.48 -1.81 -2.65
CA SER A 139 9.95 -1.11 -3.85
C SER A 139 9.55 -1.86 -5.12
N GLY A 140 9.21 -1.12 -6.16
CA GLY A 140 8.80 -1.66 -7.45
C GLY A 140 7.48 -2.40 -7.47
N VAL A 141 6.62 -2.15 -6.47
CA VAL A 141 5.26 -2.68 -6.45
C VAL A 141 4.40 -1.92 -7.46
N LEU A 142 3.66 -2.66 -8.28
CA LEU A 142 2.74 -2.13 -9.28
C LEU A 142 1.31 -2.57 -8.96
N PHE A 143 0.42 -1.61 -8.69
CA PHE A 143 -1.01 -1.87 -8.53
C PHE A 143 -1.76 -1.54 -9.82
N GLY A 144 -2.56 -2.50 -10.30
CA GLY A 144 -3.61 -2.27 -11.28
C GLY A 144 -4.77 -1.45 -10.69
N PRO A 145 -5.79 -1.12 -11.50
CA PRO A 145 -6.87 -0.25 -11.06
C PRO A 145 -7.76 -0.93 -10.02
N ASN A 146 -8.36 -0.14 -9.12
CA ASN A 146 -9.34 -0.57 -8.13
C ASN A 146 -8.81 -1.63 -7.12
N CYS A 147 -7.51 -1.63 -6.86
CA CYS A 147 -6.93 -2.46 -5.80
C CYS A 147 -7.33 -1.93 -4.41
N GLN A 148 -7.52 -2.85 -3.47
CA GLN A 148 -8.06 -2.57 -2.14
C GLN A 148 -7.25 -3.32 -1.07
N LEU A 149 -6.62 -2.61 -0.14
CA LEU A 149 -5.89 -3.19 0.99
C LEU A 149 -6.62 -2.84 2.27
N PHE A 150 -7.18 -3.86 2.92
CA PHE A 150 -8.06 -3.68 4.07
C PHE A 150 -7.36 -4.08 5.37
N GLY A 151 -6.55 -3.19 5.93
CA GLY A 151 -5.91 -3.38 7.24
C GLY A 151 -6.91 -3.32 8.40
N GLY A 152 -7.91 -2.44 8.30
CA GLY A 152 -9.05 -2.37 9.21
C GLY A 152 -10.06 -3.51 9.00
N THR A 153 -10.62 -4.04 10.09
CA THR A 153 -11.62 -5.13 10.08
C THR A 153 -12.50 -5.09 11.34
N HIS A 154 -13.42 -6.05 11.46
CA HIS A 154 -14.21 -6.26 12.67
C HIS A 154 -14.08 -7.70 13.16
N SER A 155 -14.12 -7.86 14.49
CA SER A 155 -14.23 -9.18 15.11
C SER A 155 -15.57 -9.82 14.74
N VAL A 156 -15.60 -11.16 14.66
CA VAL A 156 -16.86 -11.91 14.51
C VAL A 156 -17.72 -11.84 15.78
N SER A 157 -17.10 -11.49 16.91
CA SER A 157 -17.78 -11.26 18.20
C SER A 157 -18.89 -10.22 18.05
N LEU A 158 -20.12 -10.61 18.34
CA LEU A 158 -21.26 -9.69 18.37
C LEU A 158 -21.09 -8.63 19.47
N VAL A 159 -20.56 -9.03 20.63
CA VAL A 159 -20.31 -8.11 21.76
C VAL A 159 -19.37 -6.97 21.35
N GLU A 160 -18.32 -7.26 20.58
CA GLU A 160 -17.44 -6.20 20.06
C GLU A 160 -18.15 -5.31 19.04
N ARG A 161 -18.95 -5.89 18.14
CA ARG A 161 -19.68 -5.13 17.10
C ARG A 161 -20.80 -4.25 17.67
N ASP A 162 -21.53 -4.75 18.67
CA ASP A 162 -22.56 -4.00 19.39
C ASP A 162 -21.95 -2.82 20.17
N ALA A 163 -20.72 -2.98 20.64
CA ALA A 163 -19.92 -1.91 21.23
C ALA A 163 -19.20 -1.02 20.18
N MET A 164 -19.51 -1.19 18.88
CA MET A 164 -18.91 -0.46 17.76
C MET A 164 -17.38 -0.53 17.70
N ARG A 165 -16.78 -1.62 18.19
CA ARG A 165 -15.33 -1.78 18.20
C ARG A 165 -14.79 -2.23 16.85
N GLY A 166 -13.74 -1.56 16.42
CA GLY A 166 -12.92 -1.96 15.28
C GLY A 166 -11.76 -2.84 15.71
N ARG A 167 -11.17 -3.54 14.74
CA ARG A 167 -9.90 -4.27 14.85
C ARG A 167 -9.04 -3.95 13.62
N ALA A 168 -7.75 -4.19 13.69
CA ALA A 168 -6.88 -4.08 12.53
C ALA A 168 -5.70 -5.04 12.60
N LEU A 169 -5.16 -5.41 11.46
CA LEU A 169 -3.90 -6.15 11.35
C LEU A 169 -3.08 -5.57 10.20
N PRO A 170 -1.75 -5.55 10.32
CA PRO A 170 -0.91 -4.98 9.29
C PRO A 170 -1.00 -5.78 7.98
N ILE A 171 -0.74 -5.11 6.86
CA ILE A 171 -0.57 -5.75 5.55
C ILE A 171 0.84 -5.46 5.06
N SER A 172 1.49 -6.45 4.47
CA SER A 172 2.82 -6.25 3.85
C SER A 172 2.79 -6.74 2.41
N ILE A 173 3.14 -5.86 1.48
CA ILE A 173 3.42 -6.21 0.09
C ILE A 173 4.92 -6.02 -0.09
N GLU A 174 5.66 -7.09 -0.31
CA GLU A 174 7.11 -7.02 -0.50
C GLU A 174 7.47 -6.54 -1.92
N ASP A 175 8.78 -6.35 -2.15
CA ASP A 175 9.32 -5.79 -3.39
C ASP A 175 8.85 -6.54 -4.64
N ASP A 176 8.81 -5.83 -5.78
CA ASP A 176 8.59 -6.40 -7.12
C ASP A 176 7.25 -7.11 -7.35
N CYS A 177 6.27 -6.89 -6.48
CA CYS A 177 4.95 -7.46 -6.65
C CYS A 177 4.16 -6.75 -7.76
N TRP A 178 3.47 -7.51 -8.59
CA TRP A 178 2.40 -7.00 -9.45
C TRP A 178 1.04 -7.43 -8.92
N ILE A 179 0.22 -6.44 -8.56
CA ILE A 179 -1.12 -6.63 -8.01
C ILE A 179 -2.14 -6.26 -9.09
N GLY A 180 -2.77 -7.27 -9.70
CA GLY A 180 -3.73 -7.08 -10.77
C GLY A 180 -4.95 -6.26 -10.37
N GLY A 181 -5.64 -5.68 -11.35
CA GLY A 181 -6.80 -4.81 -11.08
C GLY A 181 -7.92 -5.49 -10.30
N GLY A 182 -8.57 -4.76 -9.41
CA GLY A 182 -9.69 -5.25 -8.60
C GLY A 182 -9.29 -6.26 -7.51
N VAL A 183 -8.00 -6.42 -7.22
CA VAL A 183 -7.54 -7.29 -6.12
C VAL A 183 -7.90 -6.70 -4.77
N THR A 184 -8.34 -7.55 -3.85
CA THR A 184 -8.58 -7.22 -2.44
C THR A 184 -7.61 -8.00 -1.56
N VAL A 185 -6.86 -7.31 -0.69
CA VAL A 185 -5.94 -7.91 0.29
C VAL A 185 -6.51 -7.71 1.69
N MET A 186 -6.67 -8.81 2.43
CA MET A 186 -7.26 -8.79 3.77
C MET A 186 -6.23 -8.51 4.86
N ALA A 187 -6.71 -7.96 5.98
CA ALA A 187 -5.92 -7.65 7.17
C ALA A 187 -5.03 -8.83 7.62
N GLY A 188 -3.76 -8.55 7.90
CA GLY A 188 -2.82 -9.54 8.42
C GLY A 188 -2.19 -10.43 7.36
N VAL A 189 -2.23 -10.03 6.08
CA VAL A 189 -1.64 -10.77 4.95
C VAL A 189 -0.28 -10.18 4.58
N THR A 190 0.67 -11.08 4.32
CA THR A 190 1.94 -10.77 3.64
C THR A 190 1.93 -11.36 2.23
N ILE A 191 2.21 -10.52 1.22
CA ILE A 191 2.46 -10.95 -0.16
C ILE A 191 3.97 -10.85 -0.38
N GLY A 192 4.63 -11.99 -0.55
CA GLY A 192 6.07 -12.09 -0.64
C GLY A 192 6.64 -11.51 -1.93
N GLN A 193 7.95 -11.26 -1.92
CA GLN A 193 8.67 -10.59 -3.02
C GLN A 193 8.37 -11.21 -4.39
N GLY A 194 8.21 -10.39 -5.42
CA GLY A 194 8.09 -10.83 -6.81
C GLY A 194 6.79 -11.56 -7.12
N CYS A 195 5.79 -11.51 -6.24
CA CYS A 195 4.51 -12.15 -6.50
C CYS A 195 3.72 -11.47 -7.61
N THR A 196 2.98 -12.27 -8.37
CA THR A 196 1.92 -11.78 -9.26
C THR A 196 0.56 -12.21 -8.71
N ILE A 197 -0.30 -11.25 -8.42
CA ILE A 197 -1.68 -11.51 -8.00
C ILE A 197 -2.61 -11.20 -9.16
N GLY A 198 -3.27 -12.21 -9.71
CA GLY A 198 -4.18 -12.02 -10.84
C GLY A 198 -5.37 -11.13 -10.49
N ALA A 199 -5.90 -10.42 -11.49
CA ALA A 199 -7.02 -9.50 -11.34
C ALA A 199 -8.25 -10.15 -10.66
N GLY A 200 -8.97 -9.36 -9.85
CA GLY A 200 -10.17 -9.78 -9.14
C GLY A 200 -9.94 -10.76 -7.97
N SER A 201 -8.69 -11.02 -7.59
CA SER A 201 -8.39 -11.97 -6.51
C SER A 201 -8.69 -11.41 -5.13
N VAL A 202 -9.11 -12.28 -4.19
CA VAL A 202 -9.29 -11.94 -2.77
C VAL A 202 -8.26 -12.69 -1.94
N VAL A 203 -7.20 -11.98 -1.55
CA VAL A 203 -6.05 -12.54 -0.82
C VAL A 203 -6.37 -12.58 0.66
N THR A 204 -6.59 -13.79 1.17
CA THR A 204 -7.03 -14.05 2.57
C THR A 204 -5.96 -14.73 3.43
N LYS A 205 -4.81 -15.06 2.82
CA LYS A 205 -3.67 -15.73 3.45
C LYS A 205 -2.39 -15.22 2.79
N ASP A 206 -1.29 -15.39 3.50
CA ASP A 206 0.03 -15.03 2.99
C ASP A 206 0.34 -15.78 1.68
N ILE A 207 0.99 -15.09 0.76
CA ILE A 207 1.44 -15.63 -0.53
C ILE A 207 2.97 -15.69 -0.50
N PRO A 208 3.59 -16.88 -0.64
CA PRO A 208 5.04 -17.02 -0.65
C PRO A 208 5.67 -16.27 -1.81
N ALA A 209 6.90 -15.79 -1.63
CA ALA A 209 7.67 -15.09 -2.67
C ALA A 209 7.70 -15.84 -4.01
N PHE A 210 7.82 -15.08 -5.09
CA PHE A 210 7.90 -15.53 -6.48
C PHE A 210 6.75 -16.47 -6.87
N SER A 211 5.54 -16.20 -6.36
CA SER A 211 4.34 -16.97 -6.67
C SER A 211 3.38 -16.19 -7.55
N ILE A 212 2.70 -16.90 -8.44
CA ILE A 212 1.51 -16.42 -9.13
C ILE A 212 0.30 -16.94 -8.37
N ALA A 213 -0.58 -16.05 -7.89
CA ALA A 213 -1.80 -16.43 -7.19
C ALA A 213 -3.04 -15.79 -7.82
N VAL A 214 -4.13 -16.55 -7.90
CA VAL A 214 -5.39 -16.09 -8.52
C VAL A 214 -6.62 -16.56 -7.75
N GLY A 215 -7.75 -15.87 -7.92
CA GLY A 215 -9.07 -16.32 -7.49
C GLY A 215 -9.59 -15.71 -6.18
N SER A 216 -10.82 -16.07 -5.82
CA SER A 216 -11.49 -15.61 -4.59
C SER A 216 -12.06 -16.82 -3.83
N PRO A 217 -11.44 -17.24 -2.72
CA PRO A 217 -10.17 -16.74 -2.17
C PRO A 217 -8.96 -17.12 -3.04
N ALA A 218 -7.92 -16.30 -3.03
CA ALA A 218 -6.72 -16.49 -3.84
C ALA A 218 -6.00 -17.80 -3.50
N ARG A 219 -5.50 -18.48 -4.53
CA ARG A 219 -4.70 -19.71 -4.45
C ARG A 219 -3.49 -19.58 -5.34
N ILE A 220 -2.37 -20.13 -4.89
CA ILE A 220 -1.15 -20.22 -5.69
C ILE A 220 -1.46 -21.10 -6.90
N LEU A 221 -1.27 -20.54 -8.09
CA LEU A 221 -1.39 -21.22 -9.37
C LEU A 221 -0.08 -21.97 -9.68
N ARG A 222 1.04 -21.27 -9.56
CA ARG A 222 2.41 -21.80 -9.71
C ARG A 222 3.43 -20.81 -9.14
N SER A 223 4.66 -21.25 -9.00
CA SER A 223 5.82 -20.36 -8.80
C SER A 223 6.33 -19.82 -10.15
N LEU A 224 7.05 -18.71 -10.09
CA LEU A 224 7.84 -18.21 -11.21
C LEU A 224 9.00 -19.17 -11.51
N THR A 225 9.40 -19.23 -12.77
CA THR A 225 10.61 -19.94 -13.20
C THR A 225 11.85 -19.08 -12.96
N ASP A 226 13.04 -19.68 -12.96
CA ASP A 226 14.31 -18.94 -12.83
C ASP A 226 14.49 -17.90 -13.94
N GLU A 227 14.01 -18.22 -15.15
CA GLU A 227 14.00 -17.31 -16.31
C GLU A 227 13.09 -16.08 -16.07
N GLU A 228 11.91 -16.29 -15.48
CA GLU A 228 10.97 -15.20 -15.14
C GLU A 228 11.49 -14.30 -14.01
N ILE A 229 12.26 -14.86 -13.07
CA ILE A 229 12.88 -14.10 -11.96
C ILE A 229 14.05 -13.26 -12.47
N GLY A 230 14.90 -13.85 -13.33
CA GLY A 230 16.08 -13.21 -13.89
C GLY A 230 17.25 -13.05 -12.91
N GLU A 231 18.48 -12.99 -13.45
CA GLU A 231 19.71 -12.98 -12.65
C GLU A 231 19.91 -11.68 -11.82
N LYS A 232 19.40 -10.54 -12.31
CA LYS A 232 19.59 -9.21 -11.70
C LYS A 232 18.73 -8.97 -10.44
N ARG A 233 17.64 -9.70 -10.24
CA ARG A 233 16.67 -9.43 -9.14
C ARG A 233 17.03 -10.06 -7.79
N LYS A 234 18.22 -10.65 -7.66
CA LYS A 234 18.69 -11.27 -6.41
C LYS A 234 19.18 -10.26 -5.35
N ALA A 235 19.26 -8.97 -5.68
CA ALA A 235 19.58 -7.88 -4.75
C ALA A 235 18.35 -7.01 -4.45
N THR A 236 18.27 -6.41 -3.27
CA THR A 236 17.18 -5.52 -2.84
C THR A 236 17.09 -4.25 -3.68
N ARG A 237 15.91 -3.96 -4.22
CA ARG A 237 15.68 -2.90 -5.22
C ARG A 237 15.73 -1.48 -4.66
N ALA A 238 15.63 -1.30 -3.34
CA ALA A 238 15.83 -0.01 -2.69
C ALA A 238 17.26 0.57 -2.86
N GLN A 239 18.21 -0.24 -3.32
CA GLN A 239 19.59 0.17 -3.58
C GLN A 239 19.87 0.53 -5.04
N THR A 240 18.96 0.23 -5.97
CA THR A 240 19.12 0.55 -7.39
C THR A 240 18.16 1.68 -7.76
N GLY A 241 18.68 2.73 -8.37
CA GLY A 241 17.86 3.84 -8.81
C GLY A 241 16.93 3.38 -9.94
N TRP A 242 15.62 3.43 -9.73
CA TRP A 242 14.65 2.91 -10.70
C TRP A 242 14.64 3.67 -12.01
N VAL A 243 14.80 4.99 -11.92
CA VAL A 243 14.84 5.87 -13.09
C VAL A 243 16.04 5.48 -13.95
N GLU A 244 17.17 5.22 -13.32
CA GLU A 244 18.41 4.77 -13.93
C GLU A 244 18.26 3.37 -14.53
N ASP A 245 17.61 2.44 -13.82
CA ASP A 245 17.33 1.08 -14.31
C ASP A 245 16.42 1.09 -15.54
N VAL A 246 15.36 1.92 -15.53
CA VAL A 246 14.45 2.08 -16.67
C VAL A 246 15.16 2.76 -17.84
N ALA A 247 15.88 3.85 -17.59
CA ALA A 247 16.66 4.55 -18.61
C ALA A 247 17.70 3.62 -19.27
N ALA A 248 18.40 2.81 -18.48
CA ALA A 248 19.35 1.82 -18.97
C ALA A 248 18.67 0.75 -19.84
N ALA A 249 17.52 0.22 -19.42
CA ALA A 249 16.78 -0.77 -20.18
C ALA A 249 16.26 -0.23 -21.53
N ILE A 250 15.82 1.02 -21.56
CA ILE A 250 15.40 1.70 -22.80
C ILE A 250 16.59 1.89 -23.75
N HIS A 251 17.75 2.30 -23.21
CA HIS A 251 18.95 2.51 -24.01
C HIS A 251 19.41 1.21 -24.69
N ASP A 252 19.36 0.08 -23.98
CA ASP A 252 19.75 -1.25 -24.48
C ASP A 252 18.84 -1.71 -25.65
N GLN A 253 17.54 -1.37 -25.61
CA GLN A 253 16.59 -1.68 -26.69
C GLN A 253 16.75 -0.82 -27.94
N THR A 254 17.35 0.38 -27.82
CA THR A 254 17.58 1.27 -28.97
C THR A 254 18.90 1.00 -29.72
N GLN A 255 19.75 0.12 -29.19
CA GLN A 255 21.02 -0.28 -29.82
C GLN A 255 20.98 -1.67 -30.48
N ALA A 256 19.84 -2.37 -30.46
CA ALA A 256 19.61 -3.66 -31.11
C ALA A 256 18.78 -3.53 -32.40
#